data_AF-A0A3B9ZTD6-F1
#
_entry.id   AF-A0A3B9ZTD6-F1
#
_cell.length_a   1.000
_cell.length_b   1.000
_cell.length_c   1.000
_cell.angle_alpha   90.00
_cell.angle_beta   90.00
_cell.angle_gamma   90.00
#
_symmetry.space_group_name_H-M   'P 1'
#
loop_
_entity.id
_entity.type
_entity.pdbx_description
1 polymer ?
#
loop_
_entity_poly.entity_id
_entity_poly.type
_entity_poly.pdbx_seq_one_letter_code
_entity_poly.pdbx_strand_id
1 'polypeptide(L)'
;MNKRILRIGFIALLSQGICIAQSNPTIIMENFKPSSLNKPDKQFPQVNSKRSVRTSISALEAIKVQFEYYSGRGRLGKIMTTI
;
A
#
# COMPACT_ATOMS: atom_id res chain seq x y z
N MET A 1 6.58 41.60 -32.91
CA MET A 1 6.81 40.61 -31.82
C MET A 1 8.30 40.53 -31.53
N ASN A 2 8.72 40.71 -30.28
CA ASN A 2 10.15 40.71 -29.91
C ASN A 2 10.69 39.28 -29.86
N LYS A 3 11.80 39.04 -30.58
CA LYS A 3 12.41 37.70 -30.69
C LYS A 3 12.82 37.10 -29.34
N ARG A 4 12.97 37.94 -28.31
CA ARG A 4 13.25 37.54 -26.92
C ARG A 4 12.06 36.82 -26.27
N ILE A 5 10.83 37.33 -26.41
CA ILE A 5 9.65 36.67 -25.84
C ILE A 5 9.38 35.35 -26.57
N LEU A 6 9.60 35.30 -27.88
CA LEU A 6 9.45 34.06 -28.65
C LEU A 6 10.40 32.95 -28.16
N ARG A 7 11.67 33.30 -27.88
CA ARG A 7 12.66 32.35 -27.35
C ARG A 7 12.27 31.82 -25.96
N ILE A 8 11.78 32.71 -25.09
CA ILE A 8 11.35 32.33 -23.74
C ILE A 8 10.13 31.39 -23.81
N GLY A 9 9.14 31.71 -24.65
CA GLY A 9 7.98 30.86 -24.85
C GLY A 9 8.32 29.47 -25.37
N PHE A 10 9.31 29.37 -26.28
CA PHE A 10 9.75 28.08 -26.81
C PHE A 10 10.44 27.19 -25.76
N ILE A 11 11.28 27.77 -24.91
CA ILE A 11 11.97 27.03 -23.83
C ILE A 11 10.95 26.53 -22.79
N ALA A 12 9.95 27.35 -22.43
CA ALA A 12 8.91 26.97 -21.47
C ALA A 12 8.03 25.81 -21.96
N LEU A 13 7.77 25.72 -23.27
CA LEU A 13 7.03 24.61 -23.87
C LEU A 13 7.79 23.28 -23.76
N LEU A 14 9.12 23.32 -23.91
CA LEU A 14 9.98 22.12 -23.85
C LEU A 14 10.20 21.61 -22.42
N SER A 15 10.01 22.44 -21.39
CA SER A 15 10.16 22.03 -19.98
C SER A 15 8.97 21.26 -19.41
N GLN A 16 7.86 21.15 -20.15
CA GLN A 16 6.69 20.36 -19.76
C GLN A 16 6.96 18.88 -20.06
N GLY A 17 7.79 18.22 -19.24
CA GLY A 17 8.01 16.78 -19.31
C GLY A 17 6.76 16.01 -18.88
N ILE A 18 6.38 14.98 -19.64
CA ILE A 18 5.29 14.07 -19.28
C ILE A 18 5.76 13.24 -18.08
N CYS A 19 5.37 13.64 -16.88
CA CYS A 19 5.58 12.83 -15.68
C CYS A 19 4.57 11.68 -15.69
N ILE A 20 4.99 10.52 -16.19
CA ILE A 20 4.28 9.28 -15.89
C ILE A 20 4.58 8.96 -14.42
N ALA A 21 3.63 9.27 -13.54
CA ALA A 21 3.61 8.66 -12.22
C ALA A 21 3.55 7.14 -12.44
N GLN A 22 4.64 6.44 -12.10
CA GLN A 22 4.77 5.01 -12.32
C GLN A 22 3.72 4.27 -11.49
N SER A 23 2.57 3.95 -12.09
CA SER A 23 1.68 2.92 -11.58
C SER A 23 2.38 1.59 -11.81
N ASN A 24 3.36 1.25 -10.97
CA ASN A 24 3.78 -0.14 -10.86
C ASN A 24 2.56 -0.89 -10.34
N PRO A 25 1.91 -1.79 -11.12
CA PRO A 25 1.10 -2.81 -10.48
C PRO A 25 2.08 -3.52 -9.55
N THR A 26 1.93 -3.29 -8.24
CA THR A 26 2.67 -4.08 -7.27
C THR A 26 2.29 -5.50 -7.60
N ILE A 27 3.19 -6.26 -8.22
CA ILE A 27 3.00 -7.68 -8.43
C ILE A 27 2.97 -8.25 -7.01
N ILE A 28 1.77 -8.34 -6.45
CA ILE A 28 1.52 -8.98 -5.18
C ILE A 28 1.85 -10.43 -5.48
N MET A 29 3.02 -10.87 -5.01
CA MET A 29 3.36 -12.26 -5.09
C MET A 29 2.37 -12.97 -4.17
N GLU A 30 1.43 -13.69 -4.79
CA GLU A 30 0.27 -14.29 -4.13
C GLU A 30 0.64 -15.56 -3.34
N ASN A 31 1.88 -15.69 -2.88
CA ASN A 31 2.35 -16.83 -2.08
C ASN A 31 2.02 -16.67 -0.58
N PHE A 32 0.85 -16.11 -0.27
CA PHE A 32 0.37 -15.96 1.09
C PHE A 32 0.15 -17.35 1.72
N LYS A 33 0.73 -17.55 2.90
CA LYS A 33 0.57 -18.77 3.70
C LYS A 33 0.12 -18.41 5.12
N PRO A 34 -0.68 -19.26 5.79
CA PRO A 34 -1.02 -19.07 7.19
C PRO A 34 0.23 -18.88 8.05
N SER A 35 0.18 -17.95 9.00
CA SER A 35 1.28 -17.77 9.96
C SER A 35 1.39 -18.99 10.88
N SER A 36 2.62 -19.36 11.23
CA SER A 36 2.90 -20.36 12.27
C SER A 36 2.41 -19.94 13.66
N LEU A 37 2.13 -18.65 13.87
CA LEU A 37 1.59 -18.09 15.11
C LEU A 37 0.05 -18.12 15.16
N ASN A 38 -0.61 -18.62 14.12
CA ASN A 38 -2.07 -18.74 14.12
C ASN A 38 -2.51 -19.72 15.20
N LYS A 39 -3.70 -19.45 15.76
CA LYS A 39 -4.38 -20.45 16.58
C LYS A 39 -4.69 -21.69 15.71
N PRO A 40 -4.79 -22.89 16.32
CA PRO A 40 -5.38 -24.04 15.65
C PRO A 40 -6.68 -23.65 14.95
N ASP A 41 -6.89 -24.17 13.74
CA ASP A 41 -8.05 -23.93 12.90
C ASP A 41 -8.24 -22.48 12.38
N LYS A 42 -7.24 -21.60 12.54
CA LYS A 42 -7.25 -20.26 11.95
C LYS A 42 -6.32 -20.15 10.75
N GLN A 43 -6.90 -19.73 9.61
CA GLN A 43 -6.18 -19.51 8.36
C GLN A 43 -5.52 -18.12 8.27
N PHE A 44 -5.87 -17.20 9.17
CA PHE A 44 -5.36 -15.83 9.22
C PHE A 44 -4.72 -15.49 10.58
N PRO A 45 -3.74 -14.56 10.62
CA PRO A 45 -3.14 -13.86 9.49
C PRO A 45 -2.37 -14.77 8.51
N GLN A 46 -2.22 -14.29 7.28
CA GLN A 46 -1.34 -14.88 6.28
C GLN A 46 -0.16 -13.94 6.03
N VAL A 47 1.01 -14.51 5.77
CA VAL A 47 2.23 -13.78 5.42
C VAL A 47 2.77 -14.28 4.09
N ASN A 48 3.43 -13.41 3.34
CA ASN A 48 4.08 -13.76 2.08
C ASN A 48 5.60 -13.53 2.17
N SER A 49 6.36 -13.95 1.17
CA SER A 49 7.83 -13.79 1.20
C SER A 49 8.30 -12.33 1.03
N LYS A 50 7.41 -11.41 0.67
CA LYS A 50 7.65 -9.95 0.69
C LYS A 50 7.41 -9.31 2.07
N ARG A 51 7.17 -10.11 3.12
CA ARG A 51 6.83 -9.65 4.48
C ARG A 51 5.53 -8.85 4.55
N SER A 52 4.64 -9.01 3.57
CA SER A 52 3.28 -8.46 3.63
C SER A 52 2.41 -9.34 4.53
N VAL A 53 1.53 -8.71 5.30
CA VAL A 53 0.57 -9.39 6.18
C VAL A 53 -0.84 -9.19 5.64
N ARG A 54 -1.60 -10.28 5.51
CA ARG A 54 -3.02 -10.27 5.14
C ARG A 54 -3.82 -10.76 6.34
N THR A 55 -4.82 -9.98 6.74
CA THR A 55 -5.71 -10.28 7.87
C THR A 55 -7.16 -10.34 7.41
N SER A 56 -7.98 -11.14 8.09
CA SER A 56 -9.42 -11.21 7.88
C SER A 56 -10.13 -11.33 9.22
N ILE A 57 -11.25 -10.63 9.37
CA ILE A 57 -12.09 -10.64 10.57
C ILE A 57 -13.56 -10.47 10.15
N SER A 58 -14.48 -11.17 10.83
CA SER A 58 -15.91 -10.91 10.70
C SER A 58 -16.28 -9.70 11.56
N ALA A 59 -16.79 -8.64 10.94
CA ALA A 59 -17.12 -7.40 11.62
C ALA A 59 -18.37 -6.76 10.98
N LEU A 60 -19.53 -7.43 11.11
CA LEU A 60 -20.77 -7.04 10.41
C LEU A 60 -21.30 -5.66 10.82
N GLU A 61 -21.11 -5.27 12.08
CA GLU A 61 -21.62 -4.02 12.64
C GLU A 61 -20.57 -2.90 12.66
N ALA A 62 -19.39 -3.13 12.09
CA ALA A 62 -18.31 -2.16 12.15
C ALA A 62 -18.47 -1.07 11.09
N ILE A 63 -18.41 0.19 11.53
CA ILE A 63 -18.29 1.35 10.62
C ILE A 63 -16.87 1.41 10.03
N LYS A 64 -15.86 1.00 10.80
CA LYS A 64 -14.47 1.02 10.37
C LYS A 64 -13.69 -0.17 10.93
N VAL A 65 -12.92 -0.82 10.07
CA VAL A 65 -11.92 -1.83 10.44
C VAL A 65 -10.54 -1.33 10.03
N GLN A 66 -9.61 -1.26 10.98
CA GLN A 66 -8.26 -0.79 10.75
C GLN A 66 -7.25 -1.84 11.24
N PHE A 67 -6.31 -2.21 10.37
CA PHE A 67 -5.18 -3.05 10.74
C PHE A 67 -3.97 -2.17 11.05
N GLU A 68 -3.47 -2.26 12.27
CA GLU A 68 -2.30 -1.53 12.72
C GLU A 68 -1.15 -2.50 12.97
N TYR A 69 -0.02 -2.27 12.30
CA TYR A 69 1.16 -3.11 12.40
C TYR A 69 2.39 -2.27 12.74
N TYR A 70 3.06 -2.64 13.83
CA TYR A 70 4.28 -1.98 14.28
C TYR A 70 5.49 -2.84 13.97
N SER A 71 6.33 -2.40 13.03
CA SER A 71 7.58 -3.08 12.64
C SER A 71 8.74 -2.74 13.59
N GLY A 72 8.55 -3.02 14.89
CA GLY A 72 9.55 -2.79 15.93
C GLY A 72 9.49 -3.89 17.00
N ARG A 73 10.66 -4.46 17.32
CA ARG A 73 10.96 -5.50 18.33
C ARG A 73 9.75 -5.96 19.19
N GLY A 74 8.90 -6.83 18.62
CA GLY A 74 8.02 -7.70 19.39
C GLY A 74 6.61 -7.17 19.73
N ARG A 75 5.92 -6.44 18.84
CA ARG A 75 4.50 -6.12 19.05
C ARG A 75 3.59 -6.68 17.95
N LEU A 76 2.54 -7.35 18.41
CA LEU A 76 1.48 -7.99 17.61
C LEU A 76 0.70 -6.91 16.83
N GLY A 77 0.40 -7.17 15.57
CA GLY A 77 -0.52 -6.33 14.81
C GLY A 77 -1.91 -6.34 15.47
N LYS A 78 -2.50 -5.18 15.67
CA LYS A 78 -3.83 -5.04 16.29
C LYS A 78 -4.85 -4.72 15.20
N ILE A 79 -5.93 -5.48 15.16
CA ILE A 79 -7.12 -5.11 14.38
C ILE A 79 -7.99 -4.27 15.30
N MET A 80 -8.24 -3.02 14.91
CA MET A 80 -9.16 -2.11 15.59
C MET A 80 -10.47 -2.08 14.82
N THR A 81 -11.58 -2.21 15.55
CA THR A 81 -12.93 -2.13 15.01
C THR A 81 -13.64 -0.99 15.73
N THR A 82 -14.25 -0.09 14.96
CA THR A 82 -15.10 0.98 15.47
C THR A 82 -16.53 0.71 15.01
N ILE A 83 -17.45 0.67 15.99
CA ILE A 83 -18.91 0.55 15.81
C ILE A 83 -19.55 1.93 15.79
#